data_AF-A0A949FR84-F1
#
_entry.id   AF-A0A949FR84-F1
#
_cell.length_a   1.000
_cell.length_b   1.000
_cell.length_c   1.000
_cell.angle_alpha   90.00
_cell.angle_beta   90.00
_cell.angle_gamma   90.00
#
_symmetry.space_group_name_H-M   'P 1'
#
loop_
_entity.id
_entity.type
_entity.pdbx_description
1 polymer ?
#
loop_
_entity_poly.entity_id
_entity_poly.type
_entity_poly.pdbx_seq_one_letter_code
_entity_poly.pdbx_strand_id
1 'polypeptide(L)'
;QKTVSQIYERFVNGVSEPQVFGMRLITVSNPHWRSQAIPLMRSAPSKSPGVQAWLMPKENGAIFLSQLRERSDAKELQAFEIPLHNGQLQHLEQVRSRNYLKEFVRNTNSPFPPYTPLSDEIKEGYRLQISPLMSLDGKSADLLLKCEIDQVERFNQVRLDLPIAPNQTQPAQLEVPQLVSWRLQERFQWPTNQVLLLSCGVVATPTGPVENTLLSNPPSLFGINRVIAPTGQRADALLWIEYKGSVANTTPTNSSGNTPNAASNNAISRGRY
;
A
#
# COMPACT_ATOMS: atom_id res chain seq x y z
N GLN A 1 35.37 3.71 -5.51
CA GLN A 1 35.66 4.20 -4.15
C GLN A 1 34.98 5.54 -3.81
N LYS A 2 34.95 6.56 -4.68
CA LYS A 2 34.29 7.86 -4.40
C LYS A 2 32.79 7.82 -4.06
N THR A 3 32.02 6.92 -4.68
CA THR A 3 30.58 6.78 -4.39
C THR A 3 30.31 6.23 -2.99
N VAL A 4 31.18 5.34 -2.50
CA VAL A 4 31.05 4.72 -1.18
C VAL A 4 31.40 5.72 -0.09
N SER A 5 32.45 6.54 -0.28
CA SER A 5 32.80 7.60 0.67
C SER A 5 31.70 8.65 0.79
N GLN A 6 31.04 9.02 -0.32
CA GLN A 6 29.91 9.94 -0.31
C GLN A 6 28.69 9.37 0.43
N ILE A 7 28.40 8.08 0.30
CA ILE A 7 27.31 7.43 1.05
C ILE A 7 27.66 7.37 2.54
N TYR A 8 28.91 7.01 2.87
CA TYR A 8 29.39 6.97 4.25
C TYR A 8 29.31 8.34 4.92
N GLU A 9 29.76 9.40 4.25
CA GLU A 9 29.65 10.78 4.77
C GLU A 9 28.20 11.20 4.98
N ARG A 10 27.28 10.83 4.09
CA ARG A 10 25.84 11.10 4.30
C ARG A 10 25.23 10.30 5.45
N PHE A 11 25.79 9.15 5.77
CA PHE A 11 25.30 8.32 6.88
C PHE A 11 25.86 8.80 8.22
N VAL A 12 27.14 9.21 8.27
CA VAL A 12 27.82 9.66 9.50
C VAL A 12 27.57 11.13 9.79
N ASN A 13 27.57 11.98 8.77
CA ASN A 13 27.37 13.44 8.88
C ASN A 13 26.00 13.88 8.33
N GLY A 14 25.08 12.93 8.14
CA GLY A 14 23.74 13.20 7.64
C GLY A 14 22.92 14.07 8.58
N VAL A 15 21.84 14.65 8.05
CA VAL A 15 20.88 15.41 8.85
C VAL A 15 20.32 14.50 9.95
N SER A 16 20.58 14.84 11.21
CA SER A 16 20.10 14.10 12.39
C SER A 16 18.61 14.34 12.66
N GLU A 17 18.06 15.42 12.10
CA GLU A 17 16.65 15.76 12.27
C GLU A 17 15.75 14.85 11.43
N PRO A 18 14.62 14.37 12.01
CA PRO A 18 13.64 13.62 11.24
C PRO A 18 13.09 14.45 10.09
N GLN A 19 13.01 13.81 8.93
CA GLN A 19 12.54 14.37 7.68
C GLN A 19 11.14 13.86 7.39
N VAL A 20 10.19 14.75 7.11
CA VAL A 20 8.81 14.38 6.83
C VAL A 20 8.67 14.09 5.34
N PHE A 21 8.27 12.86 5.03
CA PHE A 21 7.86 12.48 3.68
C PHE A 21 6.35 12.27 3.64
N GLY A 22 5.70 12.95 2.68
CA GLY A 22 4.30 12.72 2.35
C GLY A 22 4.21 11.67 1.25
N MET A 23 3.41 10.64 1.47
CA MET A 23 3.18 9.59 0.50
C MET A 23 1.70 9.37 0.30
N ARG A 24 1.29 9.14 -0.95
CA ARG A 24 -0.10 8.86 -1.29
C ARG A 24 -0.16 7.71 -2.28
N LEU A 25 -1.03 6.75 -1.99
CA LEU A 25 -1.36 5.66 -2.89
C LEU A 25 -2.69 5.97 -3.55
N ILE A 26 -2.69 6.11 -4.87
CA ILE A 26 -3.86 6.45 -5.66
C ILE A 26 -4.07 5.34 -6.68
N THR A 27 -5.32 4.95 -6.90
CA THR A 27 -5.70 4.03 -7.97
C THR A 27 -6.52 4.77 -9.00
N VAL A 28 -6.22 4.58 -10.29
CA VAL A 28 -6.94 5.22 -11.39
C VAL A 28 -7.37 4.15 -12.39
N SER A 29 -8.67 4.05 -12.64
CA SER A 29 -9.20 2.98 -13.48
C SER A 29 -8.88 3.19 -14.96
N ASN A 30 -8.92 4.43 -15.45
CA ASN A 30 -8.63 4.75 -16.86
C ASN A 30 -7.22 5.38 -17.02
N PRO A 31 -6.32 4.78 -17.81
CA PRO A 31 -4.95 5.27 -18.01
C PRO A 31 -4.86 6.61 -18.75
N HIS A 32 -5.98 7.15 -19.26
CA HIS A 32 -6.04 8.45 -19.92
C HIS A 32 -5.56 9.62 -19.04
N TRP A 33 -5.44 9.45 -17.72
CA TRP A 33 -4.80 10.47 -16.86
C TRP A 33 -3.39 10.86 -17.35
N ARG A 34 -2.67 9.94 -18.02
CA ARG A 34 -1.33 10.21 -18.57
C ARG A 34 -1.33 11.32 -19.62
N SER A 35 -2.33 11.37 -20.50
CA SER A 35 -2.35 12.35 -21.61
C SER A 35 -2.38 13.79 -21.08
N GLN A 36 -3.16 14.03 -20.03
CA GLN A 36 -3.31 15.33 -19.39
C GLN A 36 -2.11 15.69 -18.52
N ALA A 37 -1.46 14.68 -17.92
CA ALA A 37 -0.41 14.89 -16.95
C ALA A 37 1.01 14.89 -17.54
N ILE A 38 1.23 14.33 -18.74
CA ILE A 38 2.53 14.34 -19.45
C ILE A 38 3.18 15.74 -19.52
N PRO A 39 2.45 16.83 -19.86
CA PRO A 39 3.05 18.16 -19.94
C PRO A 39 3.56 18.71 -18.60
N LEU A 40 3.03 18.21 -17.49
CA LEU A 40 3.36 18.65 -16.13
C LEU A 40 4.60 17.94 -15.57
N MET A 41 5.09 16.91 -16.26
CA MET A 41 6.00 15.90 -15.75
C MET A 41 7.25 15.73 -16.62
N ARG A 42 8.36 15.36 -15.98
CA ARG A 42 9.59 14.94 -16.63
C ARG A 42 9.87 13.47 -16.31
N SER A 43 10.14 12.66 -17.32
CA SER A 43 10.48 11.24 -17.11
C SER A 43 11.75 11.10 -16.27
N ALA A 44 11.71 10.18 -15.31
CA ALA A 44 12.84 9.74 -14.51
C ALA A 44 13.20 8.29 -14.89
N PRO A 45 14.48 7.91 -14.84
CA PRO A 45 14.88 6.55 -15.15
C PRO A 45 14.32 5.58 -14.11
N SER A 46 13.63 4.54 -14.56
CA SER A 46 13.27 3.36 -13.77
C SER A 46 13.94 2.12 -14.37
N LYS A 47 14.46 1.26 -13.50
CA LYS A 47 15.09 -0.03 -13.84
C LYS A 47 14.10 -1.18 -13.71
N SER A 48 13.07 -1.00 -12.89
CA SER A 48 12.07 -2.04 -12.64
C SER A 48 11.11 -2.16 -13.83
N PRO A 49 10.87 -3.39 -14.35
CA PRO A 49 9.96 -3.60 -15.47
C PRO A 49 8.53 -3.22 -15.08
N GLY A 50 7.81 -2.56 -16.00
CA GLY A 50 6.42 -2.15 -15.79
C GLY A 50 6.23 -0.94 -14.86
N VAL A 51 7.32 -0.35 -14.36
CA VAL A 51 7.28 0.87 -13.55
C VAL A 51 7.70 2.07 -14.37
N GLN A 52 6.91 3.13 -14.32
CA GLN A 52 7.25 4.41 -14.92
C GLN A 52 7.39 5.45 -13.82
N ALA A 53 8.50 6.19 -13.85
CA ALA A 53 8.79 7.23 -12.88
C ALA A 53 8.78 8.60 -13.54
N TRP A 54 8.22 9.59 -12.85
CA TRP A 54 8.22 10.98 -13.27
C TRP A 54 8.56 11.91 -12.12
N LEU A 55 9.18 13.02 -12.46
CA LEU A 55 9.45 14.14 -11.58
C LEU A 55 8.62 15.33 -11.99
N MET A 56 8.06 16.03 -11.02
CA MET A 56 7.36 17.28 -11.26
C MET A 56 7.65 18.30 -10.16
N PRO A 57 7.68 19.61 -10.47
CA PRO A 57 7.67 20.66 -9.45
C PRO A 57 6.45 20.50 -8.53
N LYS A 58 6.58 20.92 -7.27
CA LYS A 58 5.47 20.85 -6.29
C LYS A 58 4.20 21.55 -6.76
N GLU A 59 4.33 22.67 -7.47
CA GLU A 59 3.21 23.44 -8.04
C GLU A 59 2.44 22.64 -9.09
N ASN A 60 3.14 22.12 -10.10
CA ASN A 60 2.56 21.20 -11.09
C ASN A 60 1.94 19.97 -10.42
N GLY A 61 2.56 19.54 -9.33
CA GLY A 61 2.04 18.44 -8.53
C GLY A 61 0.70 18.71 -7.86
N ALA A 62 0.50 19.91 -7.32
CA ALA A 62 -0.78 20.31 -6.77
C ALA A 62 -1.88 20.34 -7.86
N ILE A 63 -1.54 20.84 -9.06
CA ILE A 63 -2.44 20.83 -10.22
C ILE A 63 -2.82 19.39 -10.58
N PHE A 64 -1.85 18.48 -10.67
CA PHE A 64 -2.08 17.08 -10.98
C PHE A 64 -3.00 16.40 -9.96
N LEU A 65 -2.78 16.63 -8.66
CA LEU A 65 -3.64 16.08 -7.62
C LEU A 65 -5.06 16.65 -7.67
N SER A 66 -5.22 17.94 -8.02
CA SER A 66 -6.55 18.53 -8.24
C SER A 66 -7.26 17.87 -9.42
N GLN A 67 -6.57 17.70 -10.54
CA GLN A 67 -7.10 17.02 -11.72
C GLN A 67 -7.50 15.58 -11.43
N LEU A 68 -6.73 14.84 -10.63
CA LEU A 68 -7.11 13.49 -10.21
C LEU A 68 -8.33 13.49 -9.29
N ARG A 69 -8.48 14.48 -8.40
CA ARG A 69 -9.64 14.57 -7.49
C ARG A 69 -10.94 14.91 -8.20
N GLU A 70 -10.89 15.64 -9.30
CA GLU A 70 -12.05 15.93 -10.14
C GLU A 70 -12.57 14.70 -10.89
N ARG A 71 -11.76 13.64 -10.98
CA ARG A 71 -12.11 12.41 -11.70
C ARG A 71 -12.83 11.41 -10.80
N SER A 72 -13.95 10.89 -11.29
CA SER A 72 -14.70 9.84 -10.60
C SER A 72 -14.04 8.46 -10.61
N ASP A 73 -13.09 8.24 -11.54
CA ASP A 73 -12.39 6.96 -11.71
C ASP A 73 -11.07 6.86 -10.94
N ALA A 74 -10.69 7.93 -10.24
CA ALA A 74 -9.52 8.00 -9.36
C ALA A 74 -9.94 7.91 -7.90
N LYS A 75 -9.26 7.05 -7.13
CA LYS A 75 -9.48 6.89 -5.69
C LYS A 75 -8.16 6.94 -4.94
N GLU A 76 -8.05 7.89 -4.01
CA GLU A 76 -6.96 7.94 -3.03
C GLU A 76 -7.22 6.83 -2.00
N LEU A 77 -6.39 5.78 -2.02
CA LEU A 77 -6.51 4.66 -1.10
C LEU A 77 -5.96 5.01 0.28
N GLN A 78 -4.83 5.70 0.30
CA GLN A 78 -4.15 6.06 1.53
C GLN A 78 -3.26 7.29 1.32
N ALA A 79 -3.23 8.16 2.32
CA ALA A 79 -2.22 9.20 2.45
C ALA A 79 -1.59 9.10 3.83
N PHE A 80 -0.27 9.17 3.88
CA PHE A 80 0.48 9.10 5.11
C PHE A 80 1.63 10.10 5.07
N GLU A 81 1.84 10.75 6.19
CA GLU A 81 3.00 11.60 6.45
C GLU A 81 3.84 10.90 7.49
N ILE A 82 5.10 10.61 7.16
CA ILE A 82 5.95 9.86 8.08
C ILE A 82 7.25 10.61 8.34
N PRO A 83 7.59 10.86 9.62
CA PRO A 83 8.93 11.28 9.98
C PRO A 83 9.89 10.11 9.79
N LEU A 84 10.84 10.28 8.86
CA LEU A 84 11.88 9.32 8.53
C LEU A 84 13.25 9.88 8.93
N HIS A 85 14.09 9.01 9.49
CA HIS A 85 15.49 9.33 9.75
C HIS A 85 16.36 8.86 8.57
N ASN A 86 17.45 9.60 8.31
CA ASN A 86 18.39 9.25 7.25
C ASN A 86 18.97 7.85 7.46
N GLY A 87 18.90 7.01 6.43
CA GLY A 87 19.44 5.66 6.42
C GLY A 87 18.63 4.64 7.25
N GLN A 88 17.56 5.06 7.93
CA GLN A 88 16.68 4.14 8.63
C GLN A 88 15.66 3.55 7.66
N LEU A 89 15.47 2.23 7.73
CA LEU A 89 14.41 1.55 7.00
C LEU A 89 13.13 1.57 7.83
N GLN A 90 12.04 2.03 7.22
CA GLN A 90 10.71 1.96 7.83
C GLN A 90 9.85 0.97 7.06
N HIS A 91 9.11 0.16 7.81
CA HIS A 91 8.20 -0.84 7.30
C HIS A 91 6.76 -0.35 7.48
N LEU A 92 6.00 -0.38 6.40
CA LEU A 92 4.56 -0.18 6.39
C LEU A 92 3.93 -1.43 5.80
N GLU A 93 3.01 -2.04 6.54
CA GLU A 93 2.30 -3.21 6.07
C GLU A 93 0.81 -3.07 6.34
N GLN A 94 0.02 -3.47 5.35
CA GLN A 94 -1.42 -3.64 5.52
C GLN A 94 -1.76 -4.95 4.84
N VAL A 95 -2.04 -5.95 5.67
CA VAL A 95 -2.29 -7.32 5.24
C VAL A 95 -3.61 -7.77 5.81
N ARG A 96 -4.41 -8.44 4.99
CA ARG A 96 -5.66 -9.08 5.35
C ARG A 96 -5.54 -10.58 5.14
N SER A 97 -6.05 -11.32 6.10
CA SER A 97 -6.19 -12.76 6.09
C SER A 97 -7.46 -13.18 5.34
N ARG A 98 -7.36 -14.12 4.41
CA ARG A 98 -8.50 -14.69 3.68
C ARG A 98 -8.48 -16.22 3.79
N ASN A 99 -9.48 -16.78 4.44
CA ASN A 99 -9.61 -18.23 4.61
C ASN A 99 -10.16 -18.88 3.34
N TYR A 100 -9.70 -20.10 3.05
CA TYR A 100 -10.22 -20.92 1.97
C TYR A 100 -10.17 -22.41 2.33
N LEU A 101 -11.03 -23.20 1.69
CA LEU A 101 -11.06 -24.64 1.87
C LEU A 101 -9.98 -25.31 1.01
N LYS A 102 -8.87 -25.71 1.64
CA LYS A 102 -7.68 -26.22 0.95
C LYS A 102 -7.81 -27.67 0.52
N GLU A 103 -8.22 -28.53 1.45
CA GLU A 103 -8.26 -29.98 1.19
C GLU A 103 -9.27 -30.71 2.08
N PHE A 104 -9.49 -31.98 1.75
CA PHE A 104 -10.24 -32.92 2.57
C PHE A 104 -9.31 -34.05 3.00
N VAL A 105 -9.11 -34.20 4.31
CA VAL A 105 -8.23 -35.23 4.87
C VAL A 105 -9.09 -36.40 5.35
N ARG A 106 -8.63 -37.62 5.09
CA ARG A 106 -9.32 -38.83 5.57
C ARG A 106 -9.24 -38.89 7.09
N ASN A 107 -10.38 -39.07 7.75
CA ASN A 107 -10.43 -39.19 9.20
C ASN A 107 -9.90 -40.58 9.61
N THR A 108 -8.81 -40.61 10.38
CA THR A 108 -8.22 -41.84 10.92
C THR A 108 -8.74 -42.19 12.31
N ASN A 109 -9.44 -41.25 12.97
CA ASN A 109 -9.79 -41.32 14.39
C ASN A 109 -11.28 -41.63 14.62
N SER A 110 -12.14 -41.40 13.63
CA SER A 110 -13.56 -41.79 13.67
C SER A 110 -14.00 -42.36 12.32
N PRO A 111 -14.81 -43.44 12.28
CA PRO A 111 -15.39 -43.98 11.06
C PRO A 111 -16.32 -42.99 10.33
N PHE A 112 -16.86 -42.01 11.04
CA PHE A 112 -17.78 -41.01 10.50
C PHE A 112 -17.57 -39.64 11.17
N PRO A 113 -17.48 -38.53 10.41
CA PRO A 113 -17.41 -38.45 8.94
C PRO A 113 -16.07 -38.97 8.39
N PRO A 114 -16.07 -39.58 7.18
CA PRO A 114 -14.88 -40.22 6.60
C PRO A 114 -13.81 -39.22 6.13
N TYR A 115 -14.22 -37.99 5.82
CA TYR A 115 -13.33 -36.89 5.46
C TYR A 115 -13.61 -35.68 6.34
N THR A 116 -12.56 -34.94 6.70
CA THR A 116 -12.64 -33.68 7.44
C THR A 116 -12.09 -32.56 6.56
N PRO A 117 -12.84 -31.47 6.36
CA PRO A 117 -12.36 -30.31 5.62
C PRO A 117 -11.21 -29.63 6.38
N LEU A 118 -10.12 -29.33 5.68
CA LEU A 118 -9.00 -28.54 6.19
C LEU A 118 -9.01 -27.18 5.51
N SER A 119 -9.26 -26.13 6.30
CA SER A 119 -9.15 -24.75 5.85
C SER A 119 -7.72 -24.24 6.04
N ASP A 120 -7.27 -23.39 5.13
CA ASP A 120 -6.00 -22.68 5.21
C ASP A 120 -6.26 -21.18 4.99
N GLU A 121 -5.27 -20.35 5.32
CA GLU A 121 -5.37 -18.90 5.24
C GLU A 121 -4.34 -18.36 4.25
N ILE A 122 -4.76 -17.41 3.42
CA ILE A 122 -3.86 -16.65 2.57
C ILE A 122 -3.87 -15.17 2.94
N LYS A 123 -2.67 -14.58 3.00
CA LYS A 123 -2.46 -13.18 3.34
C LYS A 123 -2.37 -12.35 2.07
N GLU A 124 -3.32 -11.44 1.89
CA GLU A 124 -3.36 -10.47 0.80
C GLU A 124 -3.14 -9.05 1.33
N GLY A 125 -2.52 -8.17 0.56
CA GLY A 125 -2.24 -6.80 0.95
C GLY A 125 -0.94 -6.28 0.36
N TYR A 126 -0.37 -5.27 1.02
CA TYR A 126 0.91 -4.70 0.61
C TYR A 126 1.89 -4.59 1.77
N ARG A 127 3.17 -4.68 1.43
CA ARG A 127 4.32 -4.42 2.28
C ARG A 127 5.21 -3.41 1.59
N LEU A 128 5.39 -2.27 2.21
CA LEU A 128 6.18 -1.17 1.73
C LEU A 128 7.34 -0.93 2.69
N GLN A 129 8.54 -0.84 2.15
CA GLN A 129 9.73 -0.47 2.89
C GLN A 129 10.34 0.76 2.23
N ILE A 130 10.63 1.75 3.06
CA ILE A 130 11.15 3.04 2.60
C ILE A 130 12.34 3.43 3.46
N SER A 131 13.40 3.90 2.79
CA SER A 131 14.55 4.46 3.48
C SER A 131 15.09 5.66 2.72
N PRO A 132 15.01 6.87 3.28
CA PRO A 132 15.58 8.06 2.67
C PRO A 132 17.04 8.22 3.08
N LEU A 133 17.83 8.77 2.17
CA LEU A 133 19.19 9.21 2.41
C LEU A 133 19.33 10.59 1.76
N MET A 134 19.24 11.62 2.59
CA MET A 134 19.42 13.00 2.13
C MET A 134 20.88 13.26 1.75
N SER A 135 21.07 14.11 0.75
CA SER A 135 22.37 14.70 0.49
C SER A 135 22.72 15.72 1.58
N LEU A 136 24.02 15.97 1.78
CA LEU A 136 24.53 16.90 2.80
C LEU A 136 24.03 18.34 2.60
N ASP A 137 23.74 18.71 1.35
CA ASP A 137 23.18 20.01 0.97
C ASP A 137 21.66 20.11 1.15
N GLY A 138 20.97 19.02 1.48
CA GLY A 138 19.51 18.96 1.63
C GLY A 138 18.71 19.19 0.35
N LYS A 139 19.39 19.35 -0.81
CA LYS A 139 18.74 19.66 -2.10
C LYS A 139 18.30 18.44 -2.87
N SER A 140 18.89 17.28 -2.57
CA SER A 140 18.53 16.00 -3.18
C SER A 140 18.29 14.94 -2.12
N ALA A 141 17.30 14.11 -2.38
CA ALA A 141 16.98 12.93 -1.60
C ALA A 141 17.25 11.70 -2.44
N ASP A 142 17.74 10.66 -1.79
CA ASP A 142 17.89 9.35 -2.37
C ASP A 142 17.00 8.38 -1.60
N LEU A 143 16.02 7.77 -2.26
CA LEU A 143 15.04 6.92 -1.60
C LEU A 143 15.19 5.49 -2.08
N LEU A 144 15.46 4.60 -1.16
CA LEU A 144 15.24 3.17 -1.36
C LEU A 144 13.75 2.88 -1.14
N LEU A 145 13.12 2.35 -2.17
CA LEU A 145 11.73 1.94 -2.17
C LEU A 145 11.64 0.45 -2.49
N LYS A 146 11.09 -0.33 -1.56
CA LYS A 146 10.74 -1.73 -1.80
C LYS A 146 9.26 -1.92 -1.54
N CYS A 147 8.50 -2.37 -2.52
CA CYS A 147 7.08 -2.62 -2.38
C CYS A 147 6.75 -4.01 -2.89
N GLU A 148 5.99 -4.76 -2.09
CA GLU A 148 5.46 -6.07 -2.42
C GLU A 148 3.95 -6.01 -2.22
N ILE A 149 3.19 -6.30 -3.28
CA ILE A 149 1.73 -6.37 -3.24
C ILE A 149 1.36 -7.79 -3.63
N ASP A 150 0.60 -8.47 -2.78
CA ASP A 150 0.07 -9.79 -3.05
C ASP A 150 -1.46 -9.73 -2.91
N GLN A 151 -2.21 -10.13 -3.93
CA GLN A 151 -3.67 -10.10 -3.90
C GLN A 151 -4.28 -11.39 -4.45
N VAL A 152 -5.36 -11.85 -3.83
CA VAL A 152 -6.15 -12.97 -4.35
C VAL A 152 -7.15 -12.44 -5.37
N GLU A 153 -6.93 -12.74 -6.66
CA GLU A 153 -7.82 -12.34 -7.75
C GLU A 153 -9.15 -13.09 -7.67
N ARG A 154 -9.09 -14.41 -7.43
CA ARG A 154 -10.27 -15.27 -7.26
C ARG A 154 -9.93 -16.59 -6.58
N PHE A 155 -10.92 -17.24 -6.00
CA PHE A 155 -10.84 -18.65 -5.59
C PHE A 155 -11.52 -19.50 -6.66
N ASN A 156 -10.75 -20.35 -7.32
CA ASN A 156 -11.26 -21.28 -8.31
C ASN A 156 -11.82 -22.51 -7.60
N GLN A 157 -13.11 -22.75 -7.78
CA GLN A 157 -13.81 -23.87 -7.19
C GLN A 157 -13.51 -25.15 -7.97
N VAL A 158 -12.89 -26.13 -7.33
CA VAL A 158 -12.57 -27.44 -7.92
C VAL A 158 -13.43 -28.50 -7.27
N ARG A 159 -14.20 -29.23 -8.09
CA ARG A 159 -14.99 -30.37 -7.64
C ARG A 159 -14.11 -31.61 -7.58
N LEU A 160 -14.21 -32.35 -6.49
CA LEU A 160 -13.51 -33.60 -6.23
C LEU A 160 -14.52 -34.70 -5.95
N ASP A 161 -14.21 -35.92 -6.39
CA ASP A 161 -14.98 -37.12 -6.03
C ASP A 161 -14.18 -37.90 -4.98
N LEU A 162 -14.57 -37.76 -3.71
CA LEU A 162 -13.88 -38.38 -2.57
C LEU A 162 -14.33 -39.83 -2.39
N PRO A 163 -13.43 -40.83 -2.40
CA PRO A 163 -13.82 -42.23 -2.25
C PRO A 163 -14.23 -42.55 -0.81
N ILE A 164 -15.48 -42.96 -0.56
CA ILE A 164 -15.94 -43.36 0.78
C ILE A 164 -15.84 -44.88 0.95
N ALA A 165 -16.27 -45.63 -0.05
CA ALA A 165 -16.31 -47.10 -0.06
C ALA A 165 -15.98 -47.63 -1.46
N PRO A 166 -15.74 -48.94 -1.64
CA PRO A 166 -15.56 -49.53 -2.96
C PRO A 166 -16.73 -49.16 -3.88
N ASN A 167 -16.42 -48.53 -5.02
CA ASN A 167 -17.40 -48.05 -6.00
C ASN A 167 -18.39 -46.97 -5.49
N GLN A 168 -18.08 -46.27 -4.40
CA GLN A 168 -18.87 -45.13 -3.90
C GLN A 168 -17.98 -43.90 -3.66
N THR A 169 -18.35 -42.78 -4.28
CA THR A 169 -17.70 -41.48 -4.14
C THR A 169 -18.66 -40.42 -3.60
N GLN A 170 -18.13 -39.42 -2.91
CA GLN A 170 -18.84 -38.24 -2.45
C GLN A 170 -18.32 -37.01 -3.18
N PRO A 171 -19.20 -36.21 -3.82
CA PRO A 171 -18.78 -34.95 -4.39
C PRO A 171 -18.41 -34.00 -3.26
N ALA A 172 -17.23 -33.42 -3.36
CA ALA A 172 -16.71 -32.39 -2.50
C ALA A 172 -16.19 -31.24 -3.36
N GLN A 173 -16.00 -30.08 -2.73
CA GLN A 173 -15.57 -28.90 -3.43
C GLN A 173 -14.49 -28.22 -2.60
N LEU A 174 -13.34 -27.98 -3.22
CA LEU A 174 -12.25 -27.21 -2.63
C LEU A 174 -12.06 -25.90 -3.40
N GLU A 175 -11.27 -25.00 -2.80
CA GLU A 175 -10.96 -23.70 -3.36
C GLU A 175 -9.47 -23.59 -3.63
N VAL A 176 -9.10 -23.30 -4.88
CA VAL A 176 -7.71 -23.02 -5.27
C VAL A 176 -7.54 -21.50 -5.45
N PRO A 177 -6.72 -20.82 -4.63
CA PRO A 177 -6.45 -19.39 -4.80
C PRO A 177 -5.70 -19.10 -6.09
N GLN A 178 -6.18 -18.12 -6.84
CA GLN A 178 -5.44 -17.47 -7.92
C GLN A 178 -4.88 -16.16 -7.41
N LEU A 179 -3.55 -16.07 -7.37
CA LEU A 179 -2.81 -14.91 -6.84
C LEU A 179 -2.28 -14.03 -7.96
N VAL A 180 -2.28 -12.73 -7.70
CA VAL A 180 -1.55 -11.72 -8.47
C VAL A 180 -0.57 -11.07 -7.51
N SER A 181 0.71 -11.02 -7.91
CA SER A 181 1.75 -10.35 -7.13
C SER A 181 2.45 -9.29 -7.97
N TRP A 182 2.84 -8.20 -7.32
CA TRP A 182 3.64 -7.15 -7.90
C TRP A 182 4.78 -6.79 -6.96
N ARG A 183 5.98 -6.62 -7.52
CA ARG A 183 7.22 -6.40 -6.76
C ARG A 183 7.98 -5.24 -7.37
N LEU A 184 8.35 -4.28 -6.54
CA LEU A 184 9.22 -3.17 -6.86
C LEU A 184 10.36 -3.12 -5.84
N GLN A 185 11.58 -3.03 -6.33
CA GLN A 185 12.73 -2.73 -5.50
C GLN A 185 13.65 -1.80 -6.27
N GLU A 186 13.61 -0.52 -5.93
CA GLU A 186 14.35 0.48 -6.66
C GLU A 186 14.83 1.62 -5.77
N ARG A 187 15.87 2.31 -6.26
CA ARG A 187 16.43 3.48 -5.65
C ARG A 187 16.23 4.67 -6.57
N PHE A 188 15.54 5.70 -6.09
CA PHE A 188 15.29 6.92 -6.84
C PHE A 188 16.06 8.08 -6.21
N GLN A 189 16.80 8.81 -7.04
CA GLN A 189 17.45 10.04 -6.63
C GLN A 189 16.76 11.22 -7.29
N TRP A 190 16.26 12.18 -6.50
CA TRP A 190 15.61 13.37 -7.06
C TRP A 190 15.78 14.63 -6.20
N PRO A 191 15.52 15.81 -6.78
CA PRO A 191 15.54 17.08 -6.04
C PRO A 191 14.40 17.20 -5.01
N THR A 192 14.70 17.71 -3.81
CA THR A 192 13.73 17.81 -2.70
C THR A 192 12.62 18.85 -2.91
N ASN A 193 12.80 19.75 -3.89
CA ASN A 193 11.78 20.69 -4.35
C ASN A 193 10.83 20.09 -5.41
N GLN A 194 11.02 18.83 -5.77
CA GLN A 194 10.18 18.09 -6.71
C GLN A 194 9.47 16.94 -6.02
N VAL A 195 8.40 16.50 -6.66
CA VAL A 195 7.64 15.31 -6.31
C VAL A 195 8.05 14.18 -7.24
N LEU A 196 8.20 12.99 -6.66
CA LEU A 196 8.36 11.75 -7.40
C LEU A 196 7.00 11.06 -7.54
N LEU A 197 6.57 10.83 -8.77
CA LEU A 197 5.39 10.02 -9.10
C LEU A 197 5.86 8.71 -9.73
N LEU A 198 5.36 7.59 -9.20
CA LEU A 198 5.60 6.26 -9.75
C LEU A 198 4.27 5.66 -10.21
N SER A 199 4.15 5.29 -11.49
CA SER A 199 3.12 4.37 -11.94
C SER A 199 3.64 2.95 -11.78
N CYS A 200 2.96 2.20 -10.94
CA CYS A 200 3.23 0.81 -10.62
C CYS A 200 2.58 -0.15 -11.62
N GLY A 201 1.92 0.40 -12.65
CA GLY A 201 1.15 -0.35 -13.62
C GLY A 201 -0.23 -0.76 -13.09
N VAL A 202 -0.87 -1.64 -13.86
CA VAL A 202 -2.22 -2.12 -13.57
C VAL A 202 -2.17 -3.18 -12.48
N VAL A 203 -2.59 -2.81 -11.28
CA VAL A 203 -2.73 -3.71 -10.14
C VAL A 203 -4.21 -4.03 -9.92
N ALA A 204 -4.49 -5.17 -9.30
CA ALA A 204 -5.82 -5.37 -8.75
C ALA A 204 -6.03 -4.34 -7.62
N THR A 205 -7.19 -3.67 -7.63
CA THR A 205 -7.53 -2.77 -6.53
C THR A 205 -7.85 -3.60 -5.29
N PRO A 206 -7.30 -3.24 -4.11
CA PRO A 206 -7.65 -3.93 -2.88
C PRO A 206 -9.15 -3.73 -2.62
N THR A 207 -9.88 -4.82 -2.41
CA THR A 207 -11.31 -4.78 -2.10
C THR A 207 -11.53 -4.83 -0.59
N GLY A 208 -11.99 -3.72 -0.02
CA GLY A 208 -12.58 -3.69 1.30
C GLY A 208 -12.66 -2.28 1.88
N PRO A 209 -13.68 -1.96 2.70
CA PRO A 209 -13.57 -0.84 3.62
C PRO A 209 -12.39 -1.10 4.57
N VAL A 210 -11.67 -0.04 4.95
CA VAL A 210 -10.81 -0.06 6.13
C VAL A 210 -11.73 -0.45 7.30
N GLU A 211 -11.53 -1.62 7.89
CA GLU A 211 -12.32 -2.04 9.05
C GLU A 211 -12.03 -1.10 10.22
N ASN A 212 -12.87 -0.08 10.33
CA ASN A 212 -12.95 0.76 11.51
C ASN A 212 -14.43 0.88 11.85
N THR A 213 -15.03 -0.23 12.29
CA THR A 213 -16.36 -0.18 12.90
C THR A 213 -16.59 -1.38 13.81
N LEU A 214 -16.55 -1.09 15.11
CA LEU A 214 -17.22 -1.86 16.13
C LEU A 214 -18.73 -1.87 15.81
N LEU A 215 -19.37 -3.04 15.97
CA LEU A 215 -20.83 -3.30 15.96
C LEU A 215 -21.38 -4.02 14.70
N SER A 216 -21.44 -5.35 14.86
CA SER A 216 -22.45 -6.30 14.38
C SER A 216 -23.79 -5.74 13.90
N ASN A 217 -24.24 -6.11 12.68
CA ASN A 217 -25.56 -6.72 12.42
C ASN A 217 -25.77 -7.19 10.95
N PRO A 218 -26.72 -8.13 10.65
CA PRO A 218 -26.88 -8.83 9.36
C PRO A 218 -28.06 -8.24 8.51
N PRO A 219 -28.59 -8.89 7.44
CA PRO A 219 -28.51 -8.36 6.08
C PRO A 219 -29.83 -7.84 5.47
N SER A 220 -29.67 -6.95 4.49
CA SER A 220 -30.66 -6.45 3.50
C SER A 220 -31.73 -5.47 3.99
N LEU A 221 -31.72 -4.25 3.41
CA LEU A 221 -32.93 -3.49 3.04
C LEU A 221 -32.68 -2.21 2.22
N PHE A 222 -31.44 -1.77 2.01
CA PHE A 222 -31.15 -0.65 1.10
C PHE A 222 -29.97 -0.95 0.20
N GLY A 223 -30.11 -0.64 -1.10
CA GLY A 223 -29.19 -0.97 -2.19
C GLY A 223 -27.85 -0.23 -2.17
N ILE A 224 -27.12 -0.29 -1.05
CA ILE A 224 -25.76 0.24 -0.88
C ILE A 224 -24.66 -0.78 -1.21
N ASN A 225 -25.01 -2.05 -1.50
CA ASN A 225 -24.05 -3.03 -2.04
C ASN A 225 -23.55 -2.72 -3.45
N ARG A 226 -23.94 -1.57 -4.04
CA ARG A 226 -23.42 -1.08 -5.32
C ARG A 226 -22.24 -0.10 -5.20
N VAL A 227 -21.78 0.18 -3.97
CA VAL A 227 -20.58 1.01 -3.70
C VAL A 227 -19.38 0.14 -3.28
N ILE A 228 -19.51 -1.18 -3.39
CA ILE A 228 -18.38 -2.10 -3.24
C ILE A 228 -17.77 -2.24 -4.64
N ALA A 229 -16.49 -1.86 -4.78
CA ALA A 229 -15.75 -2.06 -6.01
C ALA A 229 -15.85 -3.54 -6.41
N PRO A 230 -16.12 -3.88 -7.68
CA PRO A 230 -16.10 -5.26 -8.12
C PRO A 230 -14.75 -5.88 -7.76
N THR A 231 -14.79 -7.02 -7.09
CA THR A 231 -13.62 -7.86 -6.86
C THR A 231 -12.83 -8.04 -8.15
N GLY A 232 -11.57 -7.59 -8.16
CA GLY A 232 -10.69 -7.72 -9.32
C GLY A 232 -10.78 -6.58 -10.35
N GLN A 233 -11.36 -5.42 -10.04
CA GLN A 233 -11.19 -4.25 -10.91
C GLN A 233 -9.71 -3.85 -10.97
N ARG A 234 -9.15 -4.01 -12.15
CA ARG A 234 -7.79 -3.62 -12.50
C ARG A 234 -7.73 -2.11 -12.63
N ALA A 235 -6.85 -1.47 -11.86
CA ALA A 235 -6.61 -0.04 -11.95
C ALA A 235 -5.11 0.22 -11.93
N ASP A 236 -4.71 1.32 -12.54
CA ASP A 236 -3.34 1.80 -12.49
C ASP A 236 -3.02 2.33 -11.09
N ALA A 237 -2.04 1.76 -10.41
CA ALA A 237 -1.59 2.23 -9.11
C ALA A 237 -0.51 3.30 -9.27
N LEU A 238 -0.76 4.44 -8.64
CA LEU A 238 0.11 5.60 -8.59
C LEU A 238 0.61 5.77 -7.16
N LEU A 239 1.93 5.80 -7.00
CA LEU A 239 2.59 6.15 -5.76
C LEU A 239 3.17 7.55 -5.87
N TRP A 240 2.63 8.45 -5.06
CA TRP A 240 3.06 9.81 -4.90
C TRP A 240 4.03 9.92 -3.73
N ILE A 241 5.18 10.58 -3.93
CA ILE A 241 6.17 10.79 -2.88
C ILE A 241 6.64 12.25 -2.92
N GLU A 242 6.43 12.96 -1.84
CA GLU A 242 6.86 14.35 -1.65
C GLU A 242 7.69 14.51 -0.38
N TYR A 243 8.74 15.33 -0.46
CA TYR A 243 9.47 15.76 0.72
C TYR A 243 8.84 17.03 1.29
N LYS A 244 8.37 16.98 2.53
CA LYS A 244 7.66 18.10 3.19
C LYS A 244 8.56 19.01 4.02
N GLY A 245 9.75 18.55 4.39
CA GLY A 245 10.71 19.33 5.18
C GLY A 245 11.20 18.58 6.41
N SER A 246 12.04 19.23 7.22
CA SER A 246 12.37 18.75 8.57
C SER A 246 11.17 18.93 9.50
N VAL A 247 10.98 18.01 10.45
CA VAL A 247 9.93 18.11 11.48
C VAL A 247 10.02 19.43 12.25
N ALA A 248 11.23 20.01 12.40
CA ALA A 248 11.44 21.30 13.03
C ALA A 248 10.75 22.48 12.30
N ASN A 249 10.50 22.35 11.00
CA ASN A 249 9.89 23.38 10.16
C ASN A 249 8.40 23.14 9.85
N THR A 250 7.88 21.94 10.12
CA THR A 250 6.47 21.61 9.93
C THR A 250 5.69 21.91 11.21
N THR A 251 5.24 23.17 11.37
CA THR A 251 4.16 23.48 12.32
C THR A 251 2.91 22.74 11.82
N PRO A 252 2.25 21.89 12.63
CA PRO A 252 1.02 21.24 12.21
C PRO A 252 -0.04 22.31 11.95
N THR A 253 -0.43 22.48 10.70
CA THR A 253 -1.59 23.29 10.31
C THR A 253 -2.86 22.57 10.77
N ASN A 254 -3.26 22.79 12.03
CA ASN A 254 -4.59 22.45 12.51
C ASN A 254 -5.62 23.34 11.80
N SER A 255 -6.27 22.81 10.77
CA SER A 255 -7.45 23.42 10.14
C SER A 255 -8.73 22.86 10.75
N SER A 256 -9.23 23.50 11.82
CA SER A 256 -10.65 23.61 12.23
C SER A 256 -10.64 24.11 13.68
N GLY A 257 -11.13 25.30 13.99
CA GLY A 257 -12.57 25.54 14.11
C GLY A 257 -12.85 25.89 15.59
N ASN A 258 -13.43 27.06 15.80
CA ASN A 258 -13.64 27.71 17.09
C ASN A 258 -14.56 26.90 18.04
N THR A 259 -14.03 26.40 19.17
CA THR A 259 -14.82 26.03 20.37
C THR A 259 -13.97 26.22 21.64
N PRO A 260 -14.44 26.96 22.66
CA PRO A 260 -13.70 27.13 23.92
C PRO A 260 -13.95 25.96 24.89
N ASN A 261 -13.05 25.82 25.86
CA ASN A 261 -13.04 24.94 27.05
C ASN A 261 -12.62 23.47 26.84
N ALA A 262 -11.41 23.13 27.33
CA ALA A 262 -11.20 22.62 28.69
C ALA A 262 -9.78 22.04 28.80
N ALA A 263 -9.01 22.49 29.79
CA ALA A 263 -7.70 21.96 30.11
C ALA A 263 -7.80 20.49 30.55
N SER A 264 -6.95 19.62 29.99
CA SER A 264 -6.53 18.41 30.68
C SER A 264 -5.04 18.14 30.41
N ASN A 265 -4.26 18.31 31.47
CA ASN A 265 -2.87 17.89 31.56
C ASN A 265 -2.80 16.37 31.45
N ASN A 266 -2.02 15.85 30.51
CA ASN A 266 -1.44 14.50 30.64
C ASN A 266 0.00 14.53 30.11
N ALA A 267 0.91 14.84 31.03
CA ALA A 267 2.34 14.72 30.83
C ALA A 267 2.71 13.23 30.78
N ILE A 268 3.28 12.79 29.65
CA ILE A 268 3.81 11.45 29.46
C ILE A 268 5.10 11.33 30.29
N SER A 269 4.99 10.60 31.39
CA SER A 269 6.08 10.18 32.29
C SER A 269 7.11 9.33 31.54
N ARG A 270 8.38 9.75 31.54
CA ARG A 270 9.52 8.96 31.06
C ARG A 270 10.18 8.26 32.25
N GLY A 271 10.04 6.94 32.30
CA GLY A 271 10.75 6.07 33.24
C GLY A 271 12.22 5.92 32.87
N ARG A 272 13.09 6.00 33.87
CA ARG A 272 14.52 5.68 33.80
C ARG A 272 14.72 4.16 33.92
N TYR A 273 15.59 3.62 33.09
CA TYR A 273 16.50 2.52 33.43
C TYR A 273 17.89 2.90 32.93
#